data_AF-A0A4W5Q501-F1
#
_entry.id   AF-A0A4W5Q501-F1
#
_cell.length_a   1.000
_cell.length_b   1.000
_cell.length_c   1.000
_cell.angle_alpha   90.00
_cell.angle_beta   90.00
_cell.angle_gamma   90.00
#
_symmetry.space_group_name_H-M   'P 1'
#
loop_
_entity.id
_entity.type
_entity.pdbx_description
1 polymer ?
#
loop_
_entity_poly.entity_id
_entity_poly.type
_entity_poly.pdbx_seq_one_letter_code
_entity_poly.pdbx_strand_id
1 'polypeptide(L)'
;MFACAMYPTEPDFIETVREEVVQQVRRLKSHPSIMVWSGNNENEAALATDWFGIPVAQRPRYQRDYVTLYVDNIRAVVQKVRDVSETLN
;
A
#
# COMPACT_ATOMS: atom_id res chain seq x y z
N MET A 1 3.00 -4.58 -5.32
CA MET A 1 2.47 -5.96 -5.11
C MET A 1 3.02 -6.49 -3.77
N PHE A 2 2.19 -6.75 -2.77
CA PHE A 2 2.64 -7.04 -1.39
C PHE A 2 1.88 -8.22 -0.77
N ALA A 3 2.57 -9.18 -0.16
CA ALA A 3 1.94 -10.40 0.36
C ALA A 3 2.77 -11.09 1.45
N CYS A 4 2.11 -11.46 2.54
CA CYS A 4 2.63 -12.32 3.63
C CYS A 4 4.02 -11.93 4.15
N ALA A 5 4.32 -10.64 4.23
CA ALA A 5 5.61 -10.09 4.64
C ALA A 5 5.49 -8.67 5.21
N MET A 6 6.41 -8.30 6.09
CA MET A 6 6.62 -6.91 6.51
C MET A 6 7.61 -6.24 5.55
N TYR A 7 7.33 -5.00 5.17
CA TYR A 7 8.10 -4.28 4.16
C TYR A 7 8.79 -3.05 4.76
N PRO A 8 9.96 -2.67 4.22
CA PRO A 8 10.66 -1.46 4.60
C PRO A 8 9.84 -0.18 4.36
N THR A 9 10.22 0.89 5.06
CA THR A 9 9.63 2.24 4.92
C THR A 9 10.67 3.33 4.72
N GLU A 10 11.90 2.93 4.40
CA GLU A 10 12.98 3.82 4.00
C GLU A 10 12.56 4.66 2.79
N PRO A 11 12.94 5.96 2.73
CA PRO A 11 12.46 6.88 1.70
C PRO A 11 12.63 6.37 0.26
N ASP A 12 13.78 5.79 -0.06
CA ASP A 12 14.07 5.28 -1.40
C ASP A 12 13.13 4.13 -1.78
N PHE A 13 12.82 3.22 -0.84
CA PHE A 13 11.86 2.15 -1.08
C PHE A 13 10.46 2.70 -1.31
N ILE A 14 10.01 3.61 -0.45
CA ILE A 14 8.68 4.23 -0.59
C ILE A 14 8.54 4.96 -1.93
N GLU A 15 9.58 5.62 -2.41
CA GLU A 15 9.52 6.29 -3.71
C GLU A 15 9.32 5.29 -4.85
N THR A 16 10.08 4.18 -4.87
CA THR A 16 9.85 3.12 -5.86
C THR A 16 8.44 2.54 -5.79
N VAL A 17 7.87 2.40 -4.60
CA VAL A 17 6.48 1.95 -4.41
C VAL A 17 5.49 2.96 -4.98
N ARG A 18 5.68 4.25 -4.73
CA ARG A 18 4.81 5.30 -5.28
C ARG A 18 4.84 5.30 -6.81
N GLU A 19 6.02 5.18 -7.40
CA GLU A 19 6.19 5.06 -8.85
C GLU A 19 5.43 3.84 -9.40
N GLU A 20 5.62 2.65 -8.81
CA GLU A 20 4.91 1.43 -9.18
C GLU A 20 3.39 1.64 -9.11
N VAL A 21 2.88 2.15 -7.98
CA VAL A 21 1.44 2.32 -7.76
C VAL A 21 0.84 3.33 -8.74
N VAL A 22 1.51 4.47 -9.00
CA VAL A 22 1.05 5.44 -10.00
C VAL A 22 0.94 4.81 -11.38
N GLN A 23 2.00 4.10 -11.81
CA GLN A 23 2.03 3.47 -13.13
C GLN A 23 0.92 2.40 -13.26
N GLN A 24 0.77 1.53 -12.27
CA GLN A 24 -0.20 0.44 -12.31
C GLN A 24 -1.65 0.93 -12.23
N VAL A 25 -1.95 1.89 -11.34
CA VAL A 25 -3.30 2.44 -11.23
C VAL A 25 -3.67 3.19 -12.51
N ARG A 26 -2.77 4.00 -13.09
CA ARG A 26 -3.03 4.68 -14.38
C ARG A 26 -3.33 3.68 -15.50
N ARG A 27 -2.57 2.60 -15.58
CA ARG A 27 -2.73 1.54 -16.60
C ARG A 27 -4.06 0.81 -16.48
N LEU A 28 -4.53 0.58 -15.26
CA LEU A 28 -5.61 -0.35 -14.97
C LEU A 28 -6.95 0.33 -14.62
N LYS A 29 -6.97 1.60 -14.20
CA LYS A 29 -8.18 2.28 -13.68
C LYS A 29 -9.36 2.38 -14.67
N SER A 30 -9.11 2.29 -15.98
CA SER A 30 -10.15 2.34 -17.01
C SER A 30 -10.84 0.99 -17.27
N HIS A 31 -10.36 -0.10 -16.65
CA HIS A 31 -10.93 -1.42 -16.85
C HIS A 31 -12.13 -1.65 -15.92
N PRO A 32 -13.37 -1.79 -16.45
CA PRO A 32 -14.58 -1.91 -15.64
C PRO A 32 -14.66 -3.22 -14.84
N SER A 33 -13.84 -4.21 -15.18
CA SER A 33 -13.71 -5.45 -14.41
C SER A 33 -13.05 -5.25 -13.04
N ILE A 34 -12.37 -4.12 -12.82
CA ILE A 34 -11.69 -3.82 -11.55
C ILE A 34 -12.61 -3.00 -10.65
N MET A 35 -13.20 -3.65 -9.66
CA MET A 35 -14.14 -3.02 -8.72
C MET A 35 -13.48 -2.53 -7.42
N VAL A 36 -12.37 -3.17 -7.02
CA VAL A 36 -11.69 -2.89 -5.74
C VAL A 36 -10.17 -2.92 -5.89
N TRP A 37 -9.51 -2.06 -5.12
CA TRP A 37 -8.06 -2.07 -4.95
C TRP A 37 -7.74 -2.54 -3.54
N SER A 38 -6.99 -3.64 -3.42
CA SER A 38 -6.47 -4.11 -2.13
C SER A 38 -4.99 -3.73 -2.00
N GLY A 39 -4.58 -3.28 -0.81
CA GLY A 39 -3.21 -2.83 -0.55
C GLY A 39 -2.20 -3.98 -0.45
N ASN A 40 -2.62 -5.13 0.07
CA ASN A 40 -1.78 -6.31 0.27
C ASN A 40 -2.61 -7.60 0.40
N ASN A 41 -1.90 -8.72 0.51
CA ASN A 41 -2.44 -10.00 0.98
C ASN A 41 -1.92 -10.30 2.41
N GLU A 42 -2.85 -10.52 3.34
CA GLU A 42 -2.63 -11.05 4.70
C GLU A 42 -1.70 -10.26 5.65
N ASN A 43 -1.09 -9.15 5.24
CA ASN A 43 -0.10 -8.46 6.09
C ASN A 43 -0.73 -7.88 7.37
N GLU A 44 -2.00 -7.48 7.32
CA GLU A 44 -2.74 -7.07 8.51
C GLU A 44 -2.90 -8.24 9.50
N ALA A 45 -3.33 -9.41 9.01
CA ALA A 45 -3.49 -10.61 9.81
C ALA A 45 -2.14 -11.08 10.38
N ALA A 46 -1.08 -11.06 9.57
CA ALA A 46 0.26 -11.43 9.99
C ALA A 46 0.78 -10.53 11.12
N LEU A 47 0.52 -9.22 11.06
CA LEU A 47 0.88 -8.28 12.11
C LEU A 47 -0.01 -8.43 13.37
N ALA A 48 -1.31 -8.62 13.18
CA ALA A 48 -2.27 -8.77 14.28
C ALA A 48 -2.09 -10.07 15.06
N THR A 49 -1.66 -11.15 14.39
CA THR A 49 -1.50 -12.49 14.97
C THR A 49 -0.04 -12.95 15.11
N ASP A 50 0.90 -12.02 14.93
CA ASP A 50 2.34 -12.19 15.19
C ASP A 50 3.00 -13.38 14.47
N TRP A 51 2.73 -13.55 13.17
CA TRP A 51 3.28 -14.64 12.36
C TRP A 51 4.80 -14.71 12.37
N PHE A 52 5.47 -13.57 12.56
CA PHE A 52 6.92 -13.44 12.47
C PHE A 52 7.63 -13.40 13.84
N GLY A 53 6.89 -13.56 14.95
CA GLY A 53 7.46 -13.51 16.29
C GLY A 53 8.15 -12.18 16.60
N ILE A 54 7.51 -11.06 16.23
CA ILE A 54 8.05 -9.71 16.38
C ILE A 54 8.22 -9.38 17.87
N PRO A 55 9.43 -9.02 18.32
CA PRO A 55 9.67 -8.61 19.70
C PRO A 55 8.69 -7.50 20.11
N VAL A 56 8.10 -7.60 21.31
CA VAL A 56 7.07 -6.66 21.80
C VAL A 56 7.52 -5.20 21.68
N ALA A 57 8.79 -4.93 21.97
CA ALA A 57 9.39 -3.60 21.87
C ALA A 57 9.41 -3.03 20.43
N GLN A 58 9.37 -3.87 19.40
CA GLN A 58 9.39 -3.48 17.99
C GLN A 58 7.99 -3.43 17.36
N ARG A 59 6.96 -4.02 17.98
CA ARG A 59 5.59 -4.03 17.43
C ARG A 59 5.06 -2.64 17.06
N PRO A 60 5.26 -1.57 17.87
CA PRO A 60 4.81 -0.23 17.51
C PRO A 60 5.46 0.31 16.22
N ARG A 61 6.71 -0.11 15.92
CA ARG A 61 7.39 0.25 14.67
C ARG A 61 6.68 -0.40 13.48
N TYR A 62 6.46 -1.71 13.52
CA TYR A 62 5.81 -2.41 12.40
C TYR A 62 4.36 -1.97 12.16
N GLN A 63 3.63 -1.59 13.22
CA GLN A 63 2.31 -0.95 13.08
C GLN A 63 2.39 0.40 12.36
N ARG A 64 3.36 1.25 12.73
CA ARG A 64 3.60 2.51 12.04
C ARG A 64 3.99 2.27 10.59
N ASP A 65 4.90 1.34 10.35
CA ASP A 65 5.39 1.02 9.01
C ASP A 65 4.26 0.49 8.10
N TYR A 66 3.36 -0.33 8.64
CA TYR A 66 2.14 -0.78 7.94
C TYR A 66 1.27 0.41 7.51
N VAL A 67 0.98 1.34 8.43
CA VAL A 67 0.17 2.54 8.14
C VAL A 67 0.88 3.42 7.10
N THR A 68 2.17 3.67 7.27
CA THR A 68 2.97 4.46 6.34
C THR A 68 2.91 3.88 4.93
N LEU A 69 3.13 2.58 4.75
CA LEU A 69 3.11 1.97 3.43
C LEU A 69 1.70 1.94 2.81
N TYR A 70 0.71 1.36 3.52
CA TYR A 70 -0.59 1.06 2.91
C TYR A 70 -1.56 2.24 2.94
N VAL A 71 -1.52 3.07 3.97
CA VAL A 71 -2.48 4.17 4.17
C VAL A 71 -1.90 5.48 3.64
N ASP A 72 -0.74 5.89 4.15
CA ASP A 72 -0.19 7.21 3.84
C ASP A 72 0.36 7.29 2.41
N ASN A 73 0.74 6.14 1.82
CA ASN A 73 1.30 6.06 0.48
C ASN A 73 0.38 5.38 -0.52
N ILE A 74 0.14 4.07 -0.42
CA ILE A 74 -0.60 3.32 -1.45
C ILE A 74 -2.03 3.87 -1.60
N ARG A 75 -2.79 3.98 -0.50
CA ARG A 75 -4.16 4.51 -0.54
C ARG A 75 -4.20 5.96 -1.04
N ALA A 76 -3.32 6.83 -0.54
CA ALA A 76 -3.25 8.23 -0.96
C ALA A 76 -2.99 8.37 -2.47
N VAL A 77 -2.06 7.58 -3.02
CA VAL A 77 -1.76 7.57 -4.47
C VAL A 77 -2.95 7.05 -5.27
N VAL A 78 -3.57 5.94 -4.86
CA VAL A 78 -4.73 5.37 -5.56
C VAL A 78 -5.87 6.39 -5.62
N GLN A 79 -6.18 7.07 -4.52
CA GLN A 79 -7.21 8.12 -4.46
C GLN A 79 -6.87 9.27 -5.40
N LYS A 80 -5.65 9.82 -5.29
CA LYS A 80 -5.18 10.92 -6.14
C LYS A 80 -5.26 10.59 -7.64
N VAL A 81 -4.87 9.38 -8.06
CA VAL A 81 -4.88 8.99 -9.47
C VAL A 81 -6.30 8.74 -10.00
N ARG A 82 -7.23 8.32 -9.14
CA ARG A 82 -8.65 8.18 -9.49
C ARG A 82 -9.32 9.53 -9.69
N ASP A 83 -9.06 10.50 -8.80
CA ASP A 83 -9.75 11.80 -8.79
C ASP A 83 -9.34 12.71 -9.98
N VAL A 84 -8.21 12.46 -10.65
CA VAL A 84 -7.75 13.22 -11.82
C VAL A 84 -8.57 12.96 -13.10
N SER A 85 -9.74 12.30 -13.01
CA SER A 85 -10.66 12.16 -14.14
C SER A 85 -11.72 13.26 -14.27
N GLU A 86 -11.69 14.33 -13.46
CA GLU A 86 -12.72 15.40 -13.49
C GLU A 86 -12.29 16.73 -14.17
N THR A 87 -11.08 16.86 -14.72
CA THR A 87 -10.62 18.12 -15.37
C THR A 87 -10.53 18.10 -16.89
N LEU A 88 -11.17 17.12 -17.54
CA LEU A 88 -11.31 17.10 -18.99
C LEU A 88 -12.76 16.80 -19.36
N ASN A 89 -13.61 17.83 -19.25
CA ASN A 89 -14.81 18.06 -20.05
C ASN A 89 -15.20 19.54 -19.95
#